data_AF-A0A2K3LEC8-F1
#
_entry.id   AF-A0A2K3LEC8-F1
#
_cell.length_a   1.000
_cell.length_b   1.000
_cell.length_c   1.000
_cell.angle_alpha   90.00
_cell.angle_beta   90.00
_cell.angle_gamma   90.00
#
_symmetry.space_group_name_H-M   'P 1'
#
loop_
_entity.id
_entity.type
_entity.pdbx_description
1 polymer ?
#
loop_
_entity_poly.entity_id
_entity_poly.type
_entity_poly.pdbx_seq_one_letter_code
_entity_poly.pdbx_strand_id
1 'polypeptide(L)' 'SKSVRTKPDHVFEVLRSRIVSRIAIFERSTRVKRAQLQSLRREFELLLMQEDESVDDYFRRTLAIATKMTA' A
#
# COMPACT_ATOMS: atom_id res chain seq x y z
N SER A 1 -18.26 -42.77 -16.47
CA SER A 1 -18.32 -42.42 -15.03
C SER A 1 -18.86 -41.01 -14.87
N LYS A 2 -20.04 -40.85 -14.27
CA LYS A 2 -20.69 -39.54 -14.12
C LYS A 2 -19.95 -38.74 -13.05
N SER A 3 -19.39 -37.58 -13.42
CA SER A 3 -18.79 -36.63 -12.49
C SER A 3 -19.88 -36.10 -11.57
N VAL A 4 -19.93 -36.61 -10.34
CA VAL A 4 -20.84 -36.14 -9.30
C VAL A 4 -20.27 -34.81 -8.80
N ARG A 5 -20.83 -33.72 -9.29
CA ARG A 5 -20.52 -32.38 -8.82
C ARG A 5 -21.19 -32.19 -7.46
N THR A 6 -20.51 -32.58 -6.39
CA THR A 6 -20.95 -32.33 -5.01
C THR A 6 -20.85 -30.85 -4.70
N LYS A 7 -21.95 -30.23 -4.24
CA LYS A 7 -21.94 -28.84 -3.75
C LYS A 7 -21.02 -28.79 -2.52
N PRO A 8 -20.14 -27.77 -2.40
CA PRO A 8 -19.33 -27.60 -1.20
C PRO A 8 -20.24 -27.51 0.03
N ASP A 9 -19.87 -28.18 1.11
CA ASP A 9 -20.61 -28.07 2.37
C ASP A 9 -20.48 -26.65 2.94
N HIS A 10 -21.31 -26.34 3.96
CA HIS A 10 -21.33 -25.01 4.58
C HIS A 10 -19.96 -24.58 5.13
N VAL A 11 -19.16 -25.54 5.62
CA VAL A 11 -17.82 -25.28 6.18
C VAL A 11 -16.86 -24.85 5.07
N PHE A 12 -16.91 -25.50 3.90
CA PHE A 12 -16.13 -25.11 2.73
C PHE A 12 -16.49 -23.71 2.24
N GLU A 13 -17.77 -23.35 2.19
CA GLU A 13 -18.19 -22.00 1.76
C GLU A 13 -17.74 -20.91 2.76
N VAL A 14 -17.84 -21.17 4.07
CA VAL A 14 -17.33 -20.26 5.11
C VAL A 14 -15.81 -20.10 5.02
N LEU A 15 -15.07 -21.19 4.82
CA LEU A 15 -13.61 -21.15 4.68
C LEU A 15 -13.20 -20.39 3.41
N ARG A 16 -13.86 -20.67 2.28
CA ARG A 16 -13.62 -19.98 1.01
C ARG A 16 -13.86 -18.48 1.13
N SER A 17 -14.99 -18.09 1.73
CA SER A 17 -15.33 -16.67 1.98
C SER A 17 -14.26 -15.98 2.84
N ARG A 18 -13.78 -16.63 3.91
CA ARG A 18 -12.71 -16.10 4.76
C ARG A 18 -11.38 -15.93 4.00
N ILE A 19 -11.01 -16.89 3.14
CA ILE A 19 -9.78 -16.80 2.34
C ILE A 19 -9.86 -15.64 1.35
N VAL A 20 -10.96 -15.54 0.60
CA VAL A 20 -11.17 -14.46 -0.38
C VAL A 20 -11.17 -13.10 0.31
N SER A 21 -11.89 -12.96 1.43
CA SER A 21 -11.90 -11.74 2.24
C SER A 21 -10.49 -11.36 2.71
N ARG A 22 -9.71 -12.35 3.16
CA ARG A 22 -8.33 -12.13 3.59
C ARG A 22 -7.42 -11.65 2.44
N ILE A 23 -7.52 -12.28 1.27
CA ILE A 23 -6.76 -11.87 0.07
C ILE A 23 -7.12 -10.44 -0.33
N ALA A 24 -8.41 -10.10 -0.37
CA ALA A 24 -8.87 -8.76 -0.71
C ALA A 24 -8.36 -7.70 0.28
N ILE A 25 -8.32 -8.02 1.59
CA ILE A 25 -7.75 -7.12 2.60
C ILE A 25 -6.25 -6.91 2.38
N PHE A 26 -5.49 -7.97 2.07
CA PHE A 26 -4.06 -7.86 1.81
C PHE A 26 -3.76 -7.04 0.56
N GLU A 27 -4.47 -7.28 -0.55
CA GLU A 27 -4.34 -6.49 -1.77
C GLU A 27 -4.72 -5.03 -1.55
N ARG A 28 -5.80 -4.76 -0.80
CA ARG A 28 -6.17 -3.40 -0.43
C ARG A 28 -5.07 -2.73 0.40
N SER A 29 -4.49 -3.44 1.36
CA SER A 29 -3.40 -2.94 2.19
C SER A 29 -2.14 -2.62 1.37
N THR A 30 -1.73 -3.52 0.46
CA THR A 30 -0.57 -3.28 -0.41
C THR A 30 -0.80 -2.13 -1.38
N ARG A 31 -2.01 -1.99 -1.91
CA ARG A 31 -2.39 -0.84 -2.77
C ARG A 31 -2.34 0.48 -2.02
N VAL A 32 -2.82 0.53 -0.76
CA VAL A 32 -2.75 1.73 0.08
C VAL A 32 -1.29 2.11 0.34
N LYS A 33 -0.45 1.17 0.77
CA LYS A 33 0.98 1.40 0.99
C LYS A 33 1.68 1.90 -0.28
N ARG A 34 1.36 1.30 -1.43
CA ARG A 34 1.89 1.73 -2.73
C ARG A 34 1.46 3.15 -3.08
N ALA A 35 0.18 3.49 -2.89
CA ALA A 35 -0.33 4.83 -3.16
C ALA A 35 0.33 5.89 -2.26
N GLN A 36 0.52 5.58 -0.97
CA GLN A 36 1.25 6.43 -0.03
C GLN A 36 2.70 6.66 -0.47
N LEU A 37 3.42 5.59 -0.84
CA LEU A 37 4.80 5.69 -1.32
C LEU A 37 4.90 6.52 -2.62
N GLN A 38 3.96 6.32 -3.55
CA GLN A 38 3.91 7.11 -4.79
C GLN A 38 3.63 8.58 -4.53
N SER A 39 2.77 8.91 -3.55
CA SER A 39 2.54 10.29 -3.13
C SER A 39 3.81 10.94 -2.58
N LEU A 40 4.54 10.24 -1.70
CA LEU A 40 5.81 10.74 -1.14
C LEU A 40 6.88 10.92 -2.22
N ARG A 41 6.96 9.99 -3.18
CA ARG A 41 7.87 10.10 -4.32
C ARG A 41 7.57 11.33 -5.17
N ARG A 42 6.28 11.61 -5.42
CA ARG A 42 5.85 12.80 -6.14
C ARG A 42 6.17 14.08 -5.37
N GLU A 43 5.96 14.09 -4.06
CA GLU A 43 6.31 15.21 -3.18
C GLU A 43 7.82 15.49 -3.24
N PHE A 44 8.64 14.44 -3.23
CA PHE A 44 10.10 14.54 -3.38
C PHE A 44 10.53 15.06 -4.76
N GLU A 45 9.93 14.55 -5.84
CA GLU A 45 10.23 14.99 -7.22
C GLU A 45 9.91 16.46 -7.46
N LEU A 46 8.89 16.99 -6.77
CA LEU A 46 8.49 18.40 -6.84
C LEU A 46 9.19 19.26 -5.78
N LEU A 47 10.02 18.67 -4.92
CA LEU A 47 10.70 19.40 -3.86
C LEU A 47 11.76 20.31 -4.47
N LEU A 48 11.57 21.61 -4.27
CA LEU A 48 12.51 22.65 -4.67
C LEU A 48 12.80 23.53 -3.45
N MET A 49 14.03 24.05 -3.41
CA MET A 49 14.45 25.01 -2.40
C MET A 49 13.82 26.36 -2.70
N GLN A 50 13.25 26.98 -1.68
CA GLN A 50 12.64 28.31 -1.84
C GLN A 50 13.70 29.41 -1.78
N GLU A 51 13.39 30.59 -2.35
CA GLU A 51 14.33 31.72 -2.45
C GLU A 51 14.86 32.18 -1.08
N ASP A 52 14.04 32.11 -0.03
CA ASP A 52 14.39 32.54 1.34
C ASP A 52 14.66 31.36 2.29
N GLU A 53 14.75 30.13 1.77
CA GLU A 53 14.96 28.95 2.58
C GLU A 53 16.45 28.73 2.88
N SER A 54 16.79 28.36 4.11
CA SER A 54 18.17 27.96 4.44
C SER A 54 18.46 26.56 3.91
N VAL A 55 19.73 26.29 3.55
CA VAL A 55 20.15 24.94 3.11
C VAL A 55 19.85 23.88 4.17
N ASP A 56 19.97 24.23 5.46
CA ASP A 56 19.68 23.32 6.57
C ASP A 56 18.18 22.97 6.63
N ASP A 57 17.30 23.95 6.48
CA ASP A 57 15.85 23.73 6.48
C ASP A 57 15.39 22.92 5.27
N TYR A 58 15.96 23.21 4.09
CA TYR A 58 15.72 22.43 2.88
C TYR A 58 16.18 20.96 3.06
N PHE A 59 17.35 20.77 3.66
CA PHE A 59 17.89 19.44 3.94
C PHE A 59 17.02 18.67 4.95
N ARG A 60 16.54 19.33 6.02
CA ARG A 60 15.60 18.74 6.99
C ARG A 60 14.31 18.27 6.33
N ARG A 61 13.71 19.08 5.45
CA ARG A 61 12.50 18.70 4.69
C ARG A 61 12.76 17.51 3.78
N THR A 62 13.87 17.55 3.04
CA THR A 62 14.30 16.46 2.15
C THR A 62 14.45 15.15 2.93
N LEU A 63 15.14 15.21 4.07
CA LEU A 63 15.36 14.05 4.95
C LEU A 63 14.06 13.54 5.56
N ALA A 64 13.13 14.43 5.94
CA ALA A 64 11.84 14.05 6.49
C ALA A 64 11.01 13.26 5.46
N ILE A 65 11.00 13.66 4.19
CA ILE A 65 10.31 12.92 3.12
C ILE A 65 10.99 11.57 2.88
N ALA A 66 12.32 11.54 2.76
CA ALA A 66 13.08 10.31 2.57
C ALA A 66 12.85 9.30 3.70
N THR A 67 12.82 9.77 4.96
CA THR A 67 12.54 8.94 6.13
C THR A 67 11.14 8.33 6.10
N LYS A 68 10.13 9.09 5.64
CA LYS A 68 8.76 8.57 5.48
C LYS A 68 8.64 7.52 4.36
N MET A 69 9.55 7.51 3.40
CA MET A 69 9.56 6.51 2.31
C MET A 69 10.19 5.17 2.74
N THR A 70 11.08 5.19 3.74
CA THR A 70 11.79 4.00 4.23
C THR A 70 11.16 3.36 5.45
N ALA A 71 10.28 4.07 6.16
CA ALA A 71 9.47 3.58 7.28
C ALA A 71 8.31 2.67 6.83
#